data_AF-A0A352DSY4-F1
#
_entry.id   AF-A0A352DSY4-F1
#
_cell.length_a   1.000
_cell.length_b   1.000
_cell.length_c   1.000
_cell.angle_alpha   90.00
_cell.angle_beta   90.00
_cell.angle_gamma   90.00
#
_symmetry.space_group_name_H-M   'P 1'
#
loop_
_entity.id
_entity.type
_entity.pdbx_description
1 polymer ?
#
loop_
_entity_poly.entity_id
_entity_poly.type
_entity_poly.pdbx_seq_one_letter_code
_entity_poly.pdbx_strand_id
1 'polypeptide(L)' 'IAISAETARRTAREVGWAARHEVAYYAVHGLLHLVGYDDHDPADRRAMRLRERT' A
#
# COMPACT_ATOMS: atom_id res chain seq x y z
N ILE A 1 3.15 -12.36 -0.45
CA ILE A 1 2.31 -11.23 -0.90
C ILE A 1 2.08 -11.42 -2.39
N ALA A 2 0.83 -11.38 -2.84
CA ALA A 2 0.50 -11.34 -4.26
C ALA A 2 0.04 -9.91 -4.60
N ILE A 3 0.52 -9.35 -5.71
CA ILE A 3 0.22 -7.97 -6.12
C ILE A 3 -0.32 -7.99 -7.54
N SER A 4 -1.51 -7.40 -7.75
CA SER A 4 -2.07 -7.22 -9.09
C SER A 4 -1.44 -5.99 -9.75
N ALA A 5 -0.57 -6.23 -10.73
CA ALA A 5 0.02 -5.17 -11.54
C ALA A 5 -1.03 -4.40 -12.36
N GLU A 6 -2.11 -5.07 -12.76
CA GLU A 6 -3.21 -4.43 -13.48
C GLU A 6 -3.96 -3.44 -12.58
N THR A 7 -4.30 -3.86 -11.35
CA THR A 7 -4.94 -2.99 -10.36
C THR A 7 -4.02 -1.82 -10.03
N ALA A 8 -2.73 -2.08 -9.79
CA ALA A 8 -1.76 -1.02 -9.50
C ALA A 8 -1.68 0.01 -10.64
N ARG A 9 -1.67 -0.44 -11.90
CA ARG A 9 -1.68 0.46 -13.06
C ARG A 9 -2.97 1.27 -13.17
N ARG A 10 -4.12 0.68 -12.85
CA ARG A 10 -5.42 1.39 -12.86
C ARG A 10 -5.46 2.47 -11.77
N THR A 11 -5.19 2.09 -10.51
CA THR A 11 -5.14 3.02 -9.37
C THR A 11 -4.13 4.13 -9.60
N ALA A 12 -2.93 3.80 -10.11
CA ALA A 12 -1.91 4.81 -10.34
C ALA A 12 -2.35 5.90 -11.33
N ARG A 13 -3.16 5.55 -12.34
CA ARG A 13 -3.75 6.52 -13.27
C ARG A 13 -4.81 7.40 -12.59
N GLU A 14 -5.64 6.82 -11.73
CA GLU A 14 -6.67 7.54 -10.98
C GLU A 14 -6.06 8.55 -9.99
N VAL A 15 -4.96 8.16 -9.33
CA VAL A 15 -4.27 8.97 -8.32
C VAL A 15 -3.23 9.92 -8.94
N GLY A 16 -2.87 9.72 -10.22
CA GLY A 16 -1.99 10.61 -10.97
C GLY A 16 -0.49 10.40 -10.75
N TRP A 17 -0.05 9.18 -10.41
CA TRP A 17 1.37 8.85 -10.23
C TRP A 17 1.81 7.62 -11.04
N ALA A 18 3.12 7.30 -11.02
CA ALA A 18 3.65 6.21 -11.80
C ALA A 18 3.22 4.84 -11.24
N ALA A 19 2.83 3.90 -12.11
CA ALA A 19 2.42 2.54 -11.71
C ALA A 19 3.46 1.81 -10.84
N ARG A 20 4.75 2.07 -11.05
CA ARG A 20 5.83 1.53 -10.20
C ARG A 20 5.73 1.97 -8.73
N HIS A 21 5.24 3.18 -8.47
CA HIS A 21 5.05 3.68 -7.10
C HIS A 21 3.88 2.97 -6.43
N GLU A 22 2.79 2.73 -7.17
CA GLU A 22 1.65 1.96 -6.65
C GLU A 22 2.02 0.50 -6.34
N VAL A 23 2.79 -0.15 -7.23
CA VAL A 23 3.29 -1.51 -6.98
C VAL A 23 4.20 -1.53 -5.74
N ALA A 24 5.10 -0.56 -5.60
CA ALA A 24 5.95 -0.45 -4.41
C ALA A 24 5.12 -0.19 -3.14
N TYR A 25 4.11 0.67 -3.22
CA TYR A 25 3.19 0.94 -2.12
C TYR A 25 2.46 -0.33 -1.68
N TYR A 26 1.88 -1.10 -2.61
CA TYR A 26 1.25 -2.39 -2.29
C TYR A 26 2.22 -3.41 -1.72
N ALA A 27 3.48 -3.42 -2.16
CA ALA A 27 4.50 -4.31 -1.60
C ALA A 27 4.82 -3.95 -0.14
N VAL A 28 5.02 -2.66 0.16
CA VAL A 28 5.26 -2.17 1.52
C VAL A 28 4.03 -2.42 2.40
N HIS A 29 2.84 -2.08 1.92
CA HIS A 29 1.57 -2.32 2.62
C HIS A 29 1.39 -3.81 2.96
N GLY A 30 1.58 -4.69 1.98
CA GLY A 30 1.50 -6.14 2.19
C GLY A 30 2.58 -6.66 3.16
N LEU A 31 3.78 -6.10 3.14
CA LEU A 31 4.84 -6.48 4.08
C LEU A 31 4.50 -6.05 5.51
N LEU A 32 3.92 -4.87 5.68
CA LEU A 32 3.47 -4.36 6.99
C LEU A 32 2.41 -5.28 7.59
N HIS A 33 1.44 -5.74 6.78
CA HIS A 33 0.47 -6.75 7.23
C HIS A 33 1.14 -8.06 7.69
N LEU A 34 2.15 -8.53 6.97
CA LEU A 34 2.87 -9.76 7.33
C LEU A 34 3.65 -9.64 8.65
N VAL A 35 4.07 -8.43 9.04
CA VAL A 35 4.77 -8.20 10.31
C VAL A 35 3.86 -7.70 11.44
N GLY A 36 2.53 -7.78 11.24
CA GLY A 36 1.53 -7.56 12.29
C GLY A 36 0.96 -6.14 12.38
N TYR A 37 1.15 -5.29 11.37
CA TYR A 37 0.35 -4.07 11.25
C TYR A 37 -1.03 -4.41 10.69
N ASP A 38 -2.02 -3.60 11.04
CA ASP A 38 -3.39 -3.71 10.55
C ASP A 38 -3.90 -2.31 10.16
N ASP A 39 -4.99 -2.24 9.40
CA ASP A 39 -5.66 -1.02 8.96
C ASP A 39 -7.19 -1.07 9.10
N HIS A 40 -7.72 -2.02 9.88
CA HIS A 40 -9.15 -2.17 10.16
C HIS A 40 -9.76 -0.97 10.92
N ASP A 41 -9.09 -0.44 11.95
CA ASP A 41 -9.57 0.73 12.70
C ASP A 41 -8.75 2.01 12.41
N PRO A 42 -9.29 3.20 12.74
CA PRO A 42 -8.63 4.46 12.41
C PRO A 42 -7.25 4.67 13.05
N ALA A 43 -7.00 4.12 14.24
CA ALA A 43 -5.74 4.28 14.94
C ALA A 43 -4.66 3.41 14.29
N ASP A 44 -4.98 2.15 14.02
CA ASP A 44 -4.07 1.20 13.37
C ASP A 44 -3.75 1.62 11.94
N ARG A 45 -4.77 2.05 11.18
CA ARG A 45 -4.56 2.62 9.84
C ARG A 45 -3.64 3.84 9.85
N ARG A 46 -3.72 4.69 10.87
CA ARG A 46 -2.81 5.84 11.00
C ARG A 46 -1.39 5.40 11.30
N ALA A 47 -1.21 4.41 12.18
CA ALA A 47 0.11 3.85 12.52
C ALA A 47 0.76 3.14 11.34
N MET A 48 -0.02 2.43 10.51
CA MET A 48 0.45 1.77 9.30
C MET A 48 0.84 2.79 8.23
N ARG A 49 -0.02 3.78 7.94
CA ARG A 49 0.28 4.84 6.93
C ARG A 49 1.54 5.64 7.22
N LEU A 50 1.89 5.82 8.49
CA LEU A 50 3.15 6.47 8.85
C LEU A 50 4.35 5.67 8.36
N ARG A 51 4.28 4.33 8.43
CA ARG A 51 5.35 3.41 8.03
C ARG A 51 5.44 3.23 6.52
N GLU A 52 4.32 3.29 5.81
CA GLU A 52 4.30 3.26 4.34
C GLU A 52 5.02 4.44 3.69
N ARG A 53 5.20 5.53 4.44
CA ARG A 53 5.79 6.79 3.99
C ARG A 53 7.21 7.03 4.51
N THR A 54 7.77 6.07 5.25
CA THR A 54 9.13 6.15 5.81
C THR A 54 10.14 5.67 4.76
#